data_AF-A0A7S2NFX3-F1
#
_entry.id   AF-A0A7S2NFX3-F1
#
_cell.length_a   1.000
_cell.length_b   1.000
_cell.length_c   1.000
_cell.angle_alpha   90.00
_cell.angle_beta   90.00
_cell.angle_gamma   90.00
#
_symmetry.space_group_name_H-M   'P 1'
#
loop_
_entity.id
_entity.type
_entity.pdbx_description
1 polymer ?
#
loop_
_entity_poly.entity_id
_entity_poly.type
_entity_poly.pdbx_seq_one_letter_code
_entity_poly.pdbx_strand_id
1 'polypeptide(L)'
;PGSRGGPPKAAPSWWRYAPANGKPIVTRSDPDIAGATTGNRVQPGELFEVIEELATGPDGVVFLRLSGDRGWLFDVKPGVGVMCRREAQEAEAQRGRQDSEPGDEARRRRQEEGGE
;
A
#
# COMPACT_ATOMS: atom_id res chain seq x y z
N PRO A 1 11.45 -30.87 10.09
CA PRO A 1 11.07 -29.52 10.57
C PRO A 1 10.54 -28.66 9.41
N GLY A 2 9.23 -28.74 9.14
CA GLY A 2 8.60 -27.99 8.05
C GLY A 2 8.46 -26.51 8.42
N SER A 3 9.19 -25.66 7.70
CA SER A 3 9.00 -24.22 7.73
C SER A 3 7.60 -23.91 7.22
N ARG A 4 6.65 -23.70 8.16
CA ARG A 4 5.41 -22.98 7.88
C ARG A 4 5.78 -21.53 7.63
N GLY A 5 6.23 -21.24 6.41
CA GLY A 5 6.22 -19.87 5.90
C GLY A 5 4.77 -19.42 5.94
N GLY A 6 4.43 -18.63 6.96
CA GLY A 6 3.21 -17.82 6.89
C GLY A 6 3.28 -16.99 5.61
N PRO A 7 2.13 -16.67 4.98
CA PRO A 7 2.15 -15.86 3.77
C PRO A 7 2.97 -14.60 4.05
N PRO A 8 3.86 -14.17 3.14
CA PRO A 8 4.64 -12.97 3.33
C PRO A 8 3.65 -11.85 3.64
N LYS A 9 3.76 -11.27 4.85
CA LYS A 9 2.95 -10.14 5.28
C LYS A 9 3.18 -9.08 4.20
N ALA A 10 2.16 -8.87 3.35
CA ALA A 10 2.31 -8.19 2.08
C ALA A 10 2.92 -6.81 2.32
N ALA A 11 3.99 -6.50 1.61
CA ALA A 11 4.53 -5.14 1.62
C ALA A 11 3.43 -4.17 1.17
N PRO A 12 3.43 -2.92 1.65
CA PRO A 12 2.44 -1.95 1.22
C PRO A 12 2.43 -1.84 -0.31
N SER A 13 1.25 -2.02 -0.89
CA SER A 13 1.00 -1.96 -2.33
C SER A 13 0.33 -0.63 -2.67
N TRP A 14 0.73 -0.01 -3.78
CA TRP A 14 0.06 1.18 -4.28
C TRP A 14 -1.07 0.80 -5.22
N TRP A 15 -2.23 1.42 -5.03
CA TRP A 15 -3.42 1.15 -5.81
C TRP A 15 -4.05 2.45 -6.29
N ARG A 16 -4.59 2.43 -7.51
CA ARG A 16 -5.34 3.54 -8.10
C ARG A 16 -6.80 3.19 -8.21
N TYR A 17 -7.66 4.06 -7.69
CA TYR A 17 -9.10 3.93 -7.88
C TYR A 17 -9.46 4.30 -9.32
N ALA A 18 -9.93 3.36 -10.13
CA ALA A 18 -10.24 3.56 -11.54
C ALA A 18 -11.54 2.82 -11.91
N PRO A 19 -12.68 3.24 -11.32
CA PRO A 19 -13.94 2.56 -11.55
C PRO A 19 -14.42 2.78 -12.99
N ALA A 20 -15.03 1.75 -13.58
CA ALA A 20 -15.59 1.83 -14.94
C ALA A 20 -16.69 2.92 -15.10
N ASN A 21 -17.33 3.32 -14.00
CA ASN A 21 -18.41 4.30 -13.99
C ASN A 21 -17.95 5.74 -13.67
N GLY A 22 -16.67 5.96 -13.34
CA GLY A 22 -16.14 7.28 -12.99
C GLY A 22 -16.82 7.93 -11.77
N LYS A 23 -17.45 7.17 -10.88
CA LYS A 23 -18.10 7.71 -9.67
C LYS A 23 -17.20 7.57 -8.45
N PRO A 24 -17.21 8.54 -7.52
CA PRO A 24 -16.50 8.40 -6.26
C PRO A 24 -17.12 7.31 -5.38
N ILE A 25 -16.29 6.67 -4.57
CA ILE A 25 -16.70 5.65 -3.60
C ILE A 25 -16.40 6.09 -2.17
N VAL A 26 -17.18 5.59 -1.22
CA VAL A 26 -16.91 5.74 0.21
C VAL A 26 -16.30 4.43 0.71
N THR A 27 -15.20 4.53 1.45
CA THR A 27 -14.53 3.37 2.03
C THR A 27 -15.39 2.73 3.14
N ARG A 28 -15.10 1.47 3.41
CA ARG A 28 -15.83 0.63 4.37
C ARG A 28 -15.06 0.54 5.68
N SER A 29 -15.78 0.45 6.79
CA SER A 29 -15.17 0.26 8.11
C SER A 29 -14.61 -1.16 8.26
N ASP A 30 -15.22 -2.10 7.55
CA ASP A 30 -14.94 -3.53 7.62
C ASP A 30 -14.64 -4.08 6.22
N PRO A 31 -13.95 -5.23 6.10
CA PRO A 31 -13.71 -5.93 4.84
C PRO A 31 -14.99 -6.60 4.31
N ASP A 32 -16.05 -5.80 4.13
CA ASP A 32 -17.35 -6.21 3.63
C ASP A 32 -17.88 -5.17 2.63
N ILE A 33 -18.33 -5.62 1.46
CA ILE A 33 -18.89 -4.76 0.39
C ILE A 33 -20.18 -4.08 0.89
N ALA A 34 -20.96 -4.76 1.72
CA ALA A 34 -22.15 -4.26 2.40
C ALA A 34 -21.85 -3.67 3.79
N GLY A 35 -20.58 -3.61 4.19
CA GLY A 35 -20.13 -3.07 5.47
C GLY A 35 -20.46 -1.58 5.64
N ALA A 36 -20.40 -1.13 6.90
CA ALA A 36 -20.60 0.28 7.26
C ALA A 36 -19.61 1.17 6.51
N THR A 37 -20.03 2.38 6.14
CA THR A 37 -19.16 3.37 5.51
C THR A 37 -18.43 4.20 6.55
N THR A 38 -17.13 4.45 6.38
CA THR A 38 -16.38 5.33 7.31
C THR A 38 -16.61 6.82 7.06
N GLY A 39 -17.17 7.18 5.89
CA GLY A 39 -17.30 8.57 5.44
C GLY A 39 -16.11 9.07 4.62
N ASN A 40 -14.99 8.34 4.60
CA ASN A 40 -13.86 8.69 3.74
C ASN A 40 -14.19 8.39 2.29
N ARG A 41 -14.03 9.40 1.43
CA ARG A 41 -14.43 9.34 0.02
C ARG A 41 -13.20 9.34 -0.88
N VAL A 42 -13.13 8.37 -1.77
CA VAL A 42 -12.03 8.21 -2.74
C VAL A 42 -12.52 8.61 -4.12
N GLN A 43 -11.73 9.47 -4.78
CA GLN A 43 -12.07 10.01 -6.09
C GLN A 43 -11.51 9.15 -7.23
N PRO A 44 -12.20 9.03 -8.38
CA PRO A 44 -11.66 8.35 -9.55
C PRO A 44 -10.32 8.97 -9.97
N GLY A 45 -9.30 8.12 -10.15
CA GLY A 45 -7.92 8.51 -10.44
C GLY A 45 -7.03 8.66 -9.21
N GLU A 46 -7.59 8.62 -8.00
CA GLU A 46 -6.83 8.79 -6.76
C GLU A 46 -5.96 7.56 -6.46
N LEU A 47 -4.70 7.81 -6.13
CA LEU A 47 -3.78 6.79 -5.63
C LEU A 47 -3.81 6.73 -4.10
N PHE A 48 -3.75 5.51 -3.59
CA PHE A 48 -3.71 5.24 -2.17
C PHE A 48 -2.80 4.05 -1.87
N GLU A 49 -2.15 4.13 -0.73
CA GLU A 49 -1.34 3.06 -0.17
C GLU A 49 -2.24 2.05 0.54
N VAL A 50 -2.04 0.77 0.20
CA VAL A 50 -2.72 -0.37 0.79
C VAL A 50 -1.73 -1.13 1.64
N ILE A 51 -2.03 -1.24 2.92
CA ILE A 51 -1.18 -1.92 3.91
C ILE A 51 -1.62 -3.36 4.19
N GLU A 52 -2.79 -3.74 3.69
CA GLU A 52 -3.32 -5.10 3.84
C GLU A 52 -4.24 -5.47 2.68
N GLU A 53 -4.05 -6.66 2.15
CA GLU A 53 -4.83 -7.22 1.04
C GLU A 53 -5.46 -8.53 1.53
N LEU A 54 -6.79 -8.55 1.64
CA LEU A 54 -7.56 -9.69 2.12
C LEU A 54 -8.44 -10.21 0.99
N ALA A 55 -8.00 -11.28 0.33
CA ALA A 55 -8.81 -12.00 -0.63
C ALA A 55 -9.87 -12.82 0.12
N THR A 56 -11.14 -12.46 -0.04
CA THR A 56 -12.24 -13.14 0.67
C THR A 56 -13.28 -13.64 -0.32
N GLY A 57 -13.70 -14.89 -0.12
CA GLY A 57 -14.84 -15.48 -0.81
C GLY A 57 -14.52 -16.16 -2.15
N PRO A 58 -15.47 -16.94 -2.69
CA PRO A 58 -15.33 -17.65 -3.96
C PRO A 58 -15.38 -16.71 -5.18
N ASP A 59 -15.82 -15.46 -4.99
CA ASP A 59 -16.00 -14.46 -6.06
C ASP A 59 -14.69 -13.79 -6.48
N GLY A 60 -13.58 -14.05 -5.78
CA GLY A 60 -12.26 -13.49 -6.09
C GLY A 60 -12.14 -11.99 -5.77
N VAL A 61 -12.93 -11.48 -4.82
CA VAL A 61 -12.85 -10.09 -4.36
C VAL A 61 -11.71 -9.92 -3.37
N VAL A 62 -10.85 -8.92 -3.61
CA VAL A 62 -9.77 -8.55 -2.71
C VAL A 62 -10.12 -7.26 -1.99
N PHE A 63 -10.22 -7.34 -0.66
CA PHE A 63 -10.38 -6.20 0.22
C PHE A 63 -9.03 -5.55 0.50
N LEU A 64 -8.95 -4.25 0.29
CA LEU A 64 -7.74 -3.46 0.38
C LEU A 64 -7.86 -2.51 1.58
N ARG A 65 -7.04 -2.70 2.63
CA ARG A 65 -6.99 -1.78 3.77
C ARG A 65 -6.07 -0.61 3.45
N LEU A 66 -6.63 0.60 3.48
CA LEU A 66 -5.88 1.83 3.22
C LEU A 66 -5.02 2.20 4.44
N SER A 67 -3.85 2.79 4.19
CA SER A 67 -3.06 3.41 5.26
C SER A 67 -3.80 4.64 5.83
N GLY A 68 -3.59 4.89 7.13
CA GLY A 68 -4.11 6.05 7.85
C GLY A 68 -5.57 5.95 8.33
N ASP A 69 -6.03 4.76 8.72
CA ASP A 69 -7.39 4.50 9.24
C ASP A 69 -8.53 4.99 8.34
N ARG A 70 -8.24 5.14 7.04
CA ARG A 70 -9.24 5.52 6.04
C ARG A 70 -10.26 4.41 5.78
N GLY A 71 -9.99 3.18 6.23
CA GLY A 71 -10.86 2.01 6.09
C GLY A 71 -10.45 1.06 4.97
N TRP A 72 -11.44 0.36 4.42
CA TRP A 72 -11.31 -0.71 3.45
C TRP A 72 -11.94 -0.35 2.10
N LEU A 73 -11.31 -0.78 1.02
CA LEU A 73 -11.85 -0.79 -0.34
C LEU A 73 -11.84 -2.20 -0.92
N PHE A 74 -12.36 -2.35 -2.13
CA PHE A 74 -12.33 -3.61 -2.89
C PHE A 74 -11.79 -3.36 -4.30
N ASP A 75 -11.02 -4.31 -4.81
CA ASP A 75 -10.42 -4.23 -6.14
C ASP A 75 -11.43 -4.50 -7.27
N VAL A 76 -12.36 -5.43 -7.06
CA VAL A 76 -13.41 -5.84 -8.00
C VAL A 76 -14.75 -5.88 -7.28
N LYS A 77 -15.81 -5.43 -7.98
CA LYS A 77 -17.17 -5.60 -7.49
C LYS A 77 -17.90 -6.62 -8.36
N PRO A 78 -18.42 -7.72 -7.77
CA PRO A 78 -19.21 -8.67 -8.53
C PRO A 78 -20.41 -7.96 -9.16
N GLY A 79 -20.62 -8.19 -10.46
CA GLY A 79 -21.65 -7.56 -11.28
C GLY A 79 -21.32 -6.16 -11.82
N VAL A 80 -20.19 -5.54 -11.45
CA VAL A 80 -19.77 -4.23 -12.02
C VAL A 80 -18.40 -4.33 -12.71
N GLY A 81 -17.48 -5.13 -12.17
CA GLY A 81 -16.13 -5.31 -12.69
C GLY A 81 -15.05 -4.64 -11.84
N VAL A 82 -13.88 -4.41 -12.43
CA VAL A 82 -12.69 -3.87 -11.76
C VAL A 82 -12.92 -2.42 -11.33
N MET A 83 -12.63 -2.15 -10.06
CA MET A 83 -12.76 -0.86 -9.39
C MET A 83 -11.40 -0.23 -9.12
N CYS A 84 -10.44 -1.01 -8.60
CA CYS A 84 -9.10 -0.53 -8.29
C CYS A 84 -8.08 -1.31 -9.12
N ARG A 85 -6.99 -0.64 -9.51
CA ARG A 85 -5.87 -1.27 -10.21
C ARG A 85 -4.60 -1.09 -9.39
N ARG A 86 -3.82 -2.16 -9.28
CA ARG A 86 -2.52 -2.12 -8.62
C ARG A 86 -1.53 -1.32 -9.48
N GLU A 87 -0.90 -0.31 -8.90
CA GLU A 87 0.16 0.49 -9.52
C GLU A 87 1.51 -0.03 -9.01
N ALA A 88 2.21 -0.78 -9.85
CA ALA A 88 3.50 -1.36 -9.48
C ALA A 88 4.63 -0.32 -9.36
N GLN A 89 4.56 0.78 -10.12
CA GLN A 89 5.67 1.74 -10.24
C GLN A 89 5.94 2.57 -8.98
N GLU A 90 4.91 2.90 -8.20
CA GLU A 90 5.12 3.72 -6.99
C GLU A 90 5.76 2.95 -5.83
N ALA A 91 5.51 1.63 -5.75
CA ALA A 91 6.13 0.77 -4.76
C ALA A 91 7.66 0.67 -4.94
N GLU A 92 8.14 0.64 -6.19
CA GLU A 92 9.56 0.57 -6.51
C GLU A 92 10.27 1.93 -6.30
N ALA A 93 9.63 3.04 -6.69
CA ALA A 93 10.18 4.38 -6.54
C ALA A 93 10.34 4.84 -5.07
N GLN A 94 9.63 4.21 -4.13
CA GLN A 94 9.73 4.49 -2.69
C GLN A 94 10.78 3.63 -1.99
N ARG A 95 10.96 2.35 -2.39
CA ARG A 95 12.08 1.53 -1.89
C ARG A 95 13.45 2.03 -2.34
N GLY A 96 13.55 2.61 -3.54
CA GLY A 96 14.83 3.08 -4.07
C GLY A 96 15.37 4.37 -3.44
N ARG A 97 14.54 5.16 -2.74
CA ARG A 97 14.95 6.47 -2.18
C ARG A 97 15.37 6.44 -0.71
N GLN A 98 15.02 5.41 0.06
CA GLN A 98 15.36 5.33 1.49
C GLN A 98 16.69 4.62 1.78
N ASP A 99 17.32 3.96 0.80
CA ASP A 99 18.59 3.24 0.95
C ASP A 99 19.83 4.06 0.54
N SER A 100 19.74 5.39 0.61
CA SER A 100 20.90 6.25 0.36
C SER A 100 21.08 7.18 1.56
N GLU A 101 21.68 6.65 2.62
CA GLU A 101 22.41 7.45 3.61
C GLU A 101 23.82 7.73 3.05
N PRO A 102 24.11 8.95 2.57
CA PRO A 102 25.48 9.43 2.47
C PRO A 102 25.89 9.98 3.85
N GLY A 103 26.43 9.13 4.70
CA GLY A 103 27.13 9.51 5.94
C GLY A 103 27.96 8.33 6.39
N ASP A 104 29.30 8.35 6.37
CA ASP A 104 30.09 9.29 7.15
C ASP A 104 31.54 9.31 6.59
N GLU A 105 31.87 10.27 5.73
CA GLU A 105 33.26 10.61 5.39
C GLU A 105 33.76 11.67 6.40
N ALA A 106 33.94 11.29 7.67
CA ALA A 106 34.40 12.24 8.68
C ALA A 106 35.40 11.66 9.71
N ARG A 107 36.26 10.70 9.33
CA ARG A 107 37.22 10.08 10.28
C ARG A 107 38.72 10.23 10.00
N ARG A 108 39.21 10.91 8.94
CA ARG A 108 40.65 10.78 8.57
C ARG A 108 41.48 12.05 8.35
N ARG A 109 41.28 13.16 9.09
CA ARG A 109 42.19 14.33 8.97
C ARG A 109 42.42 15.16 10.25
N ARG A 110 42.69 14.54 11.41
CA ARG A 110 43.22 15.29 12.57
C ARG A 110 43.91 14.40 13.62
N GLN A 111 44.91 13.63 13.21
CA GLN A 111 45.78 12.93 14.16
C GLN A 111 47.16 12.76 13.54
N GLU A 112 47.87 13.87 13.35
CA GLU A 112 49.29 13.95 13.06
C GLU A 112 49.65 15.44 13.19
N GLU A 113 50.81 15.77 13.76
CA GLU A 113 51.28 17.11 14.15
C GLU A 113 50.91 17.57 15.58
N GLY A 114 51.20 16.69 16.52
CA GLY A 114 51.61 17.03 17.88
C GLY A 114 52.71 16.04 18.31
N GLY A 115 53.96 16.49 18.24
CA GLY A 115 55.18 15.70 18.50
C GLY A 115 56.19 16.03 17.41
N GLU A 116 57.32 16.68 17.66
CA GLU A 116 58.13 16.83 18.86
C GLU A 116 59.00 18.10 18.72
#